data_AF-A0A5E6NMP4-F1
#
_entry.id   AF-A0A5E6NMP4-F1
#
_cell.length_a   1.000
_cell.length_b   1.000
_cell.length_c   1.000
_cell.angle_alpha   90.00
_cell.angle_beta   90.00
_cell.angle_gamma   90.00
#
_symmetry.space_group_name_H-M   'P 1'
#
loop_
_entity.id
_entity.type
_entity.pdbx_description
1 polymer ?
#
loop_
_entity_poly.entity_id
_entity_poly.type
_entity_poly.pdbx_seq_one_letter_code
_entity_poly.pdbx_strand_id
1 'polypeptide(L)'
;MQIDLIGGQGNDTLNGGNGDDTLNAGARTMDTLNGGNGDDTLNAGQGNDKVTGGAGNDIYIFNLVMDNLRLWMPMVSISLNLVKVLLKMILLLPKKQMALFISALTTPQMW
;
A
#
# COMPACT_ATOMS: atom_id res chain seq x y z
N MET A 1 -5.65 -23.41 -8.57
CA MET A 1 -7.02 -23.37 -8.04
C MET A 1 -7.08 -22.09 -7.23
N GLN A 2 -8.08 -21.25 -7.47
CA GLN A 2 -8.24 -20.01 -6.72
C GLN A 2 -8.60 -20.30 -5.25
N ILE A 3 -7.96 -19.58 -4.33
CA ILE A 3 -8.11 -19.69 -2.87
C ILE A 3 -8.46 -18.31 -2.31
N ASP A 4 -9.56 -18.27 -1.56
CA ASP A 4 -10.00 -17.10 -0.81
C ASP A 4 -9.74 -17.33 0.69
N LEU A 5 -8.82 -16.56 1.27
CA LEU A 5 -8.37 -16.69 2.65
C LEU A 5 -8.67 -15.42 3.46
N ILE A 6 -9.19 -15.61 4.68
CA ILE A 6 -9.44 -14.54 5.64
C ILE A 6 -8.76 -14.90 6.96
N GLY A 7 -7.80 -14.07 7.41
CA GLY A 7 -6.99 -14.29 8.64
C GLY A 7 -7.80 -14.16 9.92
N GLY A 8 -8.55 -13.07 10.07
CA GLY A 8 -9.42 -12.85 11.22
C GLY A 8 -8.82 -11.87 12.21
N GLN A 9 -8.76 -12.24 13.50
CA GLN A 9 -8.11 -11.43 14.54
C GLN A 9 -6.81 -12.09 14.97
N GLY A 10 -5.72 -11.33 14.99
CA GLY A 10 -4.42 -11.80 15.43
C GLY A 10 -3.39 -11.67 14.31
N ASN A 11 -2.15 -12.06 14.59
CA ASN A 11 -1.10 -12.07 13.57
C ASN A 11 -1.27 -13.33 12.71
N ASP A 12 -1.70 -13.14 11.47
CA ASP A 12 -2.06 -14.22 10.57
C ASP A 12 -0.98 -14.52 9.54
N THR A 13 -0.92 -15.76 9.08
CA THR A 13 -0.08 -16.17 7.94
C THR A 13 -0.95 -16.79 6.87
N LEU A 14 -1.09 -16.11 5.75
CA LEU A 14 -1.92 -16.52 4.61
C LEU A 14 -1.04 -16.91 3.43
N ASN A 15 -1.29 -18.07 2.83
CA ASN A 15 -0.59 -18.56 1.64
C ASN A 15 -1.62 -18.98 0.57
N GLY A 16 -1.60 -18.34 -0.59
CA GLY A 16 -2.46 -18.63 -1.74
C GLY A 16 -2.00 -19.88 -2.49
N GLY A 17 -0.75 -19.92 -2.93
CA GLY A 17 -0.18 -21.10 -3.58
C GLY A 17 -0.21 -20.99 -5.10
N ASN A 18 -1.03 -21.79 -5.78
CA ASN A 18 -1.11 -21.78 -7.25
C ASN A 18 -2.53 -21.42 -7.69
N GLY A 19 -2.68 -20.38 -8.49
CA GLY A 19 -3.96 -19.85 -8.94
C GLY A 19 -4.05 -18.36 -8.63
N ASP A 20 -5.07 -17.70 -9.16
CA ASP A 20 -5.32 -16.30 -8.86
C ASP A 20 -6.04 -16.24 -7.50
N ASP A 21 -5.37 -15.83 -6.43
CA ASP A 21 -5.87 -15.97 -5.06
C ASP A 21 -6.29 -14.63 -4.43
N THR A 22 -7.23 -14.65 -3.48
CA THR A 22 -7.60 -13.47 -2.69
C THR A 22 -7.25 -13.69 -1.21
N LEU A 23 -6.28 -12.94 -0.70
CA LEU A 23 -5.84 -13.04 0.70
C LEU A 23 -6.22 -11.78 1.47
N ASN A 24 -6.93 -11.92 2.60
CA ASN A 24 -7.33 -10.81 3.47
C ASN A 24 -6.98 -11.09 4.94
N ALA A 25 -5.97 -10.42 5.49
CA ALA A 25 -5.54 -10.72 6.86
C ALA A 25 -6.35 -10.04 7.96
N GLY A 26 -7.19 -9.05 7.65
CA GLY A 26 -7.99 -8.36 8.66
C GLY A 26 -7.34 -7.06 9.10
N ALA A 27 -7.40 -6.69 10.38
CA ALA A 27 -6.94 -5.37 10.82
C ALA A 27 -6.23 -5.39 12.18
N ARG A 28 -5.23 -4.50 12.27
CA ARG A 28 -4.50 -4.02 13.47
C ARG A 28 -3.39 -4.93 13.98
N THR A 29 -2.97 -5.90 13.18
CA THR A 29 -2.03 -6.95 13.55
C THR A 29 -0.80 -6.92 12.65
N MET A 30 0.15 -7.82 12.89
CA MET A 30 1.31 -7.99 12.02
C MET A 30 1.10 -9.28 11.24
N ASP A 31 0.68 -9.14 9.99
CA ASP A 31 0.29 -10.27 9.17
C ASP A 31 1.34 -10.60 8.11
N THR A 32 1.35 -11.85 7.67
CA THR A 32 2.18 -12.32 6.57
C THR A 32 1.30 -12.90 5.47
N LEU A 33 1.36 -12.32 4.28
CA LEU A 33 0.61 -12.77 3.11
C LEU A 33 1.58 -13.18 2.01
N ASN A 34 1.32 -14.33 1.39
CA ASN A 34 2.08 -14.86 0.28
C ASN A 34 1.11 -15.36 -0.81
N GLY A 35 1.02 -14.65 -1.92
CA GLY A 35 0.13 -14.96 -3.05
C GLY A 35 0.54 -16.27 -3.73
N GLY A 36 1.76 -16.34 -4.24
CA GLY A 36 2.30 -17.54 -4.88
C GLY A 36 2.40 -17.37 -6.38
N ASN A 37 1.85 -18.31 -7.16
CA ASN A 37 1.80 -18.22 -8.62
C ASN A 37 0.38 -17.91 -9.05
N GLY A 38 0.18 -16.91 -9.91
CA GLY A 38 -1.12 -16.46 -10.37
C GLY A 38 -1.26 -14.95 -10.16
N ASP A 39 -2.36 -14.37 -10.64
CA ASP A 39 -2.64 -12.96 -10.46
C ASP A 39 -3.41 -12.75 -9.15
N ASP A 40 -2.68 -12.42 -8.07
CA ASP A 40 -3.23 -12.43 -6.71
C ASP A 40 -3.76 -11.06 -6.25
N THR A 41 -4.78 -11.07 -5.38
CA THR A 41 -5.28 -9.88 -4.66
C THR A 41 -4.98 -9.99 -3.17
N LEU A 42 -4.08 -9.14 -2.68
CA LEU A 42 -3.54 -9.21 -1.33
C LEU A 42 -3.92 -7.99 -0.50
N ASN A 43 -4.74 -8.20 0.52
CA ASN A 43 -5.17 -7.19 1.49
C ASN A 43 -4.65 -7.53 2.89
N ALA A 44 -3.53 -6.94 3.29
CA ALA A 44 -3.03 -7.12 4.65
C ALA A 44 -3.74 -6.22 5.68
N GLY A 45 -4.52 -5.25 5.22
CA GLY A 45 -5.25 -4.36 6.11
C GLY A 45 -4.38 -3.34 6.83
N GLN A 46 -4.66 -3.14 8.12
CA GLN A 46 -3.95 -2.16 8.95
C GLN A 46 -2.89 -2.89 9.76
N GLY A 47 -1.64 -2.45 9.72
CA GLY A 47 -0.61 -3.20 10.42
C GLY A 47 0.78 -2.92 9.90
N ASN A 48 1.75 -3.56 10.56
CA ASN A 48 3.09 -3.70 10.02
C ASN A 48 3.19 -5.08 9.38
N ASP A 49 2.70 -5.17 8.14
CA ASP A 49 2.50 -6.44 7.46
C ASP A 49 3.61 -6.76 6.47
N LYS A 50 3.83 -8.05 6.24
CA LYS A 50 4.73 -8.58 5.22
C LYS A 50 3.90 -9.20 4.11
N VAL A 51 3.86 -8.55 2.95
CA VAL A 51 3.07 -9.02 1.80
C VAL A 51 3.99 -9.35 0.64
N THR A 52 3.87 -10.57 0.12
CA THR A 52 4.58 -11.04 -1.07
C THR A 52 3.55 -11.53 -2.07
N GLY A 53 3.53 -10.94 -3.27
CA GLY A 53 2.69 -11.33 -4.40
C GLY A 53 3.14 -12.66 -4.95
N GLY A 54 4.31 -12.67 -5.59
CA GLY A 54 4.90 -13.87 -6.14
C GLY A 54 5.03 -13.72 -7.65
N ALA A 55 4.66 -14.74 -8.41
CA ALA A 55 4.70 -14.72 -9.86
C ALA A 55 3.31 -14.43 -10.43
N GLY A 56 3.18 -13.34 -11.19
CA GLY A 56 1.91 -12.92 -11.77
C GLY A 56 1.74 -11.41 -11.67
N ASN A 57 0.56 -10.91 -12.00
CA ASN A 57 0.19 -9.51 -11.88
C ASN A 57 -0.63 -9.30 -10.62
N ASP A 58 0.07 -9.03 -9.52
CA ASP A 58 -0.56 -8.94 -8.20
C ASP A 58 -1.10 -7.54 -7.88
N ILE A 59 -2.21 -7.50 -7.14
CA ILE A 59 -2.87 -6.29 -6.63
C ILE A 59 -2.72 -6.24 -5.11
N TYR A 60 -2.07 -5.18 -4.62
CA TYR A 60 -1.89 -4.94 -3.18
C TYR A 60 -2.87 -3.87 -2.69
N ILE A 61 -3.73 -4.24 -1.74
CA ILE A 61 -4.70 -3.36 -1.11
C ILE A 61 -4.14 -2.91 0.25
N PHE A 62 -3.74 -1.64 0.33
CA PHE A 62 -3.30 -1.01 1.57
C PHE A 62 -4.41 -0.13 2.14
N ASN A 63 -4.97 -0.56 3.28
CA ASN A 63 -5.98 0.21 4.01
C ASN A 63 -5.30 1.23 4.91
N LEU A 64 -4.95 2.38 4.35
CA LEU A 64 -4.41 3.49 5.13
C LEU A 64 -5.47 3.97 6.11
N VAL A 65 -5.23 3.81 7.41
CA VAL A 65 -6.02 4.48 8.44
C VAL A 65 -5.75 5.97 8.32
N MET A 66 -6.65 6.67 7.65
CA MET A 66 -6.63 8.12 7.57
C MET A 66 -7.17 8.74 8.87
N ASP A 67 -6.97 8.10 10.01
CA ASP A 67 -7.54 8.62 11.26
C ASP A 67 -6.82 9.87 11.75
N ASN A 68 -5.64 10.23 11.21
CA ASN A 68 -4.98 11.48 11.55
C ASN A 68 -3.97 11.96 10.49
N LEU A 69 -4.43 12.33 9.28
CA LEU A 69 -3.66 13.34 8.55
C LEU A 69 -3.92 14.72 9.17
N ARG A 70 -3.53 14.92 10.44
CA ARG A 70 -3.39 16.25 11.04
C ARG A 70 -2.13 16.88 10.44
N LEU A 71 -2.23 17.29 9.18
CA LEU A 71 -1.30 18.28 8.64
C LEU A 71 -1.58 19.58 9.39
N TRP A 72 -0.72 19.88 10.36
CA TRP A 72 -0.78 21.10 11.14
C TRP A 72 -0.27 22.26 10.27
N MET A 73 -1.06 22.66 9.26
CA MET A 73 -0.84 23.88 8.47
C MET A 73 -2.22 24.44 8.04
N PRO A 74 -2.62 25.65 8.51
CA PRO A 74 -3.98 26.17 8.33
C PRO A 74 -4.23 26.91 7.00
N MET A 75 -3.36 26.77 6.01
CA MET A 75 -3.61 27.35 4.68
C MET A 75 -3.51 26.23 3.65
N VAL A 76 -4.48 26.20 2.74
CA VAL A 76 -4.49 25.38 1.53
C VAL A 76 -5.13 24.00 1.71
N SER A 77 -6.47 23.99 1.71
CA SER A 77 -7.27 22.83 1.26
C SER A 77 -7.13 22.64 -0.26
N ILE A 78 -5.91 22.58 -0.80
CA ILE A 78 -5.73 21.90 -2.10
C ILE A 78 -6.12 20.47 -1.81
N SER A 79 -7.20 20.05 -2.48
CA SER A 79 -7.91 18.79 -2.28
C SER A 79 -6.93 17.73 -1.80
N LEU A 80 -7.11 17.28 -0.57
CA LEU A 80 -6.28 16.27 0.10
C LEU A 80 -6.05 15.05 -0.81
N ASN A 81 -6.98 14.80 -1.73
CA ASN A 81 -6.90 13.78 -2.77
C ASN A 81 -5.78 14.05 -3.78
N LEU A 82 -5.57 15.29 -4.22
CA LEU A 82 -4.47 15.65 -5.12
C LEU A 82 -3.11 15.45 -4.45
N VAL A 83 -2.96 15.82 -3.17
CA VAL A 83 -1.73 15.61 -2.41
C VAL A 83 -1.45 14.12 -2.20
N LYS A 84 -2.49 13.32 -1.89
CA LYS A 84 -2.38 11.87 -1.76
C LYS A 84 -2.04 11.17 -3.08
N VAL A 85 -2.65 11.60 -4.19
CA VAL A 85 -2.35 11.07 -5.53
C VAL A 85 -0.90 11.38 -5.91
N LEU A 86 -0.42 12.60 -5.66
CA LEU A 86 0.96 12.99 -5.90
C LEU A 86 1.94 12.17 -5.05
N LEU A 87 1.66 11.97 -3.76
CA LEU A 87 2.51 11.18 -2.88
C LEU A 87 2.57 9.70 -3.30
N LYS A 88 1.44 9.11 -3.68
CA LYS A 88 1.36 7.73 -4.17
C LYS A 88 2.10 7.56 -5.51
N MET A 89 2.02 8.55 -6.41
CA MET A 89 2.78 8.53 -7.67
C MET A 89 4.28 8.60 -7.43
N ILE A 90 4.77 9.42 -6.49
CA ILE A 90 6.20 9.56 -6.18
C ILE A 90 6.76 8.28 -5.56
N LEU A 91 5.98 7.59 -4.71
CA LEU A 91 6.38 6.34 -4.07
C LEU A 91 6.42 5.14 -5.04
N LEU A 92 5.77 5.25 -6.20
CA LEU A 92 5.78 4.24 -7.26
C LEU A 92 6.91 4.45 -8.28
N LEU A 93 7.72 5.52 -8.15
CA LEU A 93 8.85 5.78 -9.03
C LEU A 93 10.12 5.02 -8.59
N PRO A 94 10.97 4.56 -9.53
CA PRO A 94 12.24 3.94 -9.19
C PRO A 94 13.14 4.91 -8.41
N LYS A 95 13.89 4.42 -7.41
CA LYS A 95 14.66 5.23 -6.42
C LYS A 95 15.48 6.38 -7.00
N LYS A 96 16.00 6.26 -8.23
CA LYS A 96 16.78 7.30 -8.92
C LYS A 96 15.93 8.52 -9.35
N GLN A 97 14.64 8.32 -9.63
CA GLN A 97 13.70 9.36 -10.03
C GLN A 97 13.05 10.06 -8.82
N MET A 98 12.96 9.38 -7.67
CA MET A 98 12.38 9.96 -6.45
C MET A 98 13.13 11.21 -5.96
N ALA A 99 14.47 11.21 -6.00
CA ALA A 99 15.29 12.33 -5.54
C ALA A 99 15.10 13.60 -6.38
N LEU A 100 14.89 13.45 -7.70
CA LEU A 100 14.66 14.55 -8.62
C LEU A 100 13.30 15.22 -8.35
N PHE A 101 12.25 14.41 -8.12
CA PHE A 101 10.91 14.91 -7.81
C PHE A 101 10.82 15.61 -6.45
N ILE A 102 11.50 15.08 -5.42
CA ILE A 102 11.55 15.72 -4.10
C ILE A 102 12.23 17.10 -4.20
N SER A 103 13.33 17.21 -4.95
CA SER A 103 14.00 18.52 -5.14
C SER A 103 13.11 19.55 -5.83
N ALA A 104 12.31 19.16 -6.83
CA ALA A 104 11.41 20.06 -7.55
C ALA A 104 10.22 20.57 -6.69
N LEU A 105 9.83 19.80 -5.67
CA LEU A 105 8.78 20.18 -4.72
C LEU A 105 9.31 21.05 -3.58
N THR A 106 10.61 20.94 -3.26
CA THR A 106 11.26 21.71 -2.19
C THR A 106 12.07 22.91 -2.70
N THR A 107 12.28 23.06 -4.01
CA THR A 107 12.89 24.27 -4.56
C THR A 107 11.98 25.45 -4.29
N PRO A 108 12.41 26.43 -3.48
CA PRO A 108 11.66 27.67 -3.34
C PRO A 108 11.61 28.31 -4.72
N GLN A 109 10.41 28.49 -5.28
CA GLN A 109 10.23 29.40 -6.42
C GLN A 109 10.63 30.79 -5.92
N MET A 110 11.85 31.22 -6.26
CA MET A 110 12.25 32.62 -6.16
C MET A 110 11.35 33.38 -7.12
N TRP A 111 10.58 34.33 -6.60
CA TRP A 111 9.77 35.28 -7.34
C TRP A 111 10.66 36.29 -8.06
#